data_AF-A0A517VCI4-F1
#
_entry.id   AF-A0A517VCI4-F1
#
_cell.length_a   1.000
_cell.length_b   1.000
_cell.length_c   1.000
_cell.angle_alpha   90.00
_cell.angle_beta   90.00
_cell.angle_gamma   90.00
#
_symmetry.space_group_name_H-M   'P 1'
#
loop_
_entity.id
_entity.type
_entity.pdbx_description
1 polymer ?
#
loop_
_entity_poly.entity_id
_entity_poly.type
_entity_poly.pdbx_seq_one_letter_code
_entity_poly.pdbx_strand_id
1 'polypeptide(L)'
;MNEHTTQHADCTDPKVVNSDTACEITEFSGESVSTQVITAEIEQFYPDEVVGNIPPFPHLFRHPLKAAFWMIRMIFGIASLVLFLALIAAVPIVNFIALGYLLDVEGRVARTGKIRLAFPLLDIAPRLGMIVLGVALWLIPLFLLAGAAADAHLIDPGGSSDRNLHLINRLSAIAIAVHLCLALARGGTFWCFVRPLKNAIWLYQQIRAGGYLDRAAGHVSEFFASLKLGKNFSLGLRGFLGALIWLIIPSTMFAAASSPEGGQGVAVAVTLLGGVSLVIVLGWLPILQAHFAAENRFRAMFELGIIRRKFKRSPLLWMLSLIIVYVLSLPLYLFKVAALPRDAIWGITLIFVATIYPTKILLGWVYYRATFKTKNAWFGWRWLSRTILFPLLALYVFILFFTQFIGVHGNRVLMEHHLFLLPVPF
;
A
#
# COMPACT_ATOMS: atom_id res chain seq x y z
N MET A 1 33.52 -29.64 59.74
CA MET A 1 33.69 -28.43 60.57
C MET A 1 32.42 -27.61 60.40
N ASN A 2 31.61 -27.60 61.46
CA ASN A 2 30.37 -26.84 61.75
C ASN A 2 29.16 -27.10 60.82
N GLU A 3 28.13 -27.87 61.21
CA GLU A 3 27.09 -27.69 62.26
C GLU A 3 26.16 -26.48 62.08
N HIS A 4 24.88 -26.79 61.82
CA HIS A 4 23.63 -26.27 62.42
C HIS A 4 22.50 -26.25 61.36
N THR A 5 21.21 -26.52 61.60
CA THR A 5 20.39 -27.16 62.64
C THR A 5 18.93 -27.00 62.19
N THR A 6 18.18 -28.10 62.17
CA THR A 6 16.72 -28.33 62.37
C THR A 6 15.67 -27.21 62.17
N GLN A 7 14.47 -27.57 61.67
CA GLN A 7 13.25 -27.74 62.51
C GLN A 7 11.97 -28.17 61.73
N HIS A 8 11.33 -29.23 62.26
CA HIS A 8 9.88 -29.56 62.41
C HIS A 8 8.87 -29.30 61.27
N ALA A 9 8.09 -30.26 60.73
CA ALA A 9 7.11 -31.21 61.31
C ALA A 9 5.93 -30.54 62.05
N ASP A 10 4.70 -30.60 61.51
CA ASP A 10 3.56 -31.37 62.08
C ASP A 10 2.25 -31.22 61.26
N CYS A 11 1.40 -32.22 61.43
CA CYS A 11 0.12 -32.58 60.84
C CYS A 11 -1.02 -31.56 60.98
N THR A 12 -2.04 -31.68 60.11
CA THR A 12 -3.44 -31.96 60.52
C THR A 12 -4.36 -32.11 59.30
N ASP A 13 -4.91 -33.31 59.13
CA ASP A 13 -6.25 -33.55 58.56
C ASP A 13 -7.25 -33.42 59.74
N PRO A 14 -8.51 -32.95 59.58
CA PRO A 14 -9.56 -33.92 59.23
C PRO A 14 -10.84 -33.35 58.55
N LYS A 15 -11.67 -34.30 58.08
CA LYS A 15 -13.15 -34.34 58.01
C LYS A 15 -13.88 -33.98 56.70
N VAL A 16 -14.44 -35.06 56.14
CA VAL A 16 -15.64 -35.16 55.30
C VAL A 16 -16.89 -34.69 56.06
N VAL A 17 -17.70 -33.80 55.44
CA VAL A 17 -19.15 -33.65 55.68
C VAL A 17 -19.85 -33.25 54.37
N ASN A 18 -20.88 -34.00 54.00
CA ASN A 18 -21.81 -33.77 52.88
C ASN A 18 -22.69 -32.53 53.07
N SER A 19 -23.06 -31.85 51.97
CA SER A 19 -24.45 -31.43 51.72
C SER A 19 -24.64 -30.95 50.27
N ASP A 20 -25.69 -31.48 49.64
CA ASP A 20 -26.22 -31.10 48.32
C ASP A 20 -26.46 -29.59 48.15
N THR A 21 -26.49 -29.20 46.86
CA THR A 21 -27.24 -28.09 46.22
C THR A 21 -26.37 -27.00 45.59
N ALA A 22 -26.11 -27.12 44.28
CA ALA A 22 -26.41 -26.07 43.29
C ALA A 22 -25.88 -26.49 41.91
N CYS A 23 -26.78 -26.46 40.92
CA CYS A 23 -26.50 -26.56 39.51
C CYS A 23 -25.64 -25.35 39.09
N GLU A 24 -24.36 -25.55 38.77
CA GLU A 24 -23.53 -24.49 38.17
C GLU A 24 -23.10 -24.91 36.75
N ILE A 25 -23.58 -24.10 35.81
CA ILE A 25 -23.42 -24.18 34.38
C ILE A 25 -21.92 -24.01 34.05
N THR A 26 -21.26 -25.07 33.61
CA THR A 26 -19.92 -25.01 33.00
C THR A 26 -20.04 -24.55 31.56
N GLU A 27 -20.23 -23.25 31.36
CA GLU A 27 -20.25 -22.64 30.03
C GLU A 27 -19.43 -21.35 30.03
N PHE A 28 -18.10 -21.38 30.25
CA PHE A 28 -17.24 -20.23 29.90
C PHE A 28 -15.72 -20.51 29.88
N SER A 29 -15.22 -21.48 29.10
CA SER A 29 -13.76 -21.67 28.96
C SER A 29 -13.24 -21.92 27.53
N GLY A 30 -14.12 -22.02 26.52
CA GLY A 30 -13.69 -22.35 25.14
C GLY A 30 -13.16 -21.17 24.31
N GLU A 31 -13.60 -19.94 24.60
CA GLU A 31 -13.33 -18.79 23.73
C GLU A 31 -11.99 -18.09 24.08
N SER A 32 -11.62 -18.07 25.37
CA SER A 32 -10.36 -17.51 25.86
C SER A 32 -9.16 -18.37 25.45
N VAL A 33 -9.29 -19.70 25.50
CA VAL A 33 -8.21 -20.65 25.17
C VAL A 33 -7.89 -20.62 23.67
N SER A 34 -8.90 -20.59 22.78
CA SER A 34 -8.62 -20.53 21.34
C SER A 34 -7.99 -19.19 20.92
N THR A 35 -8.39 -18.09 21.55
CA THR A 35 -7.80 -16.76 21.29
C THR A 35 -6.36 -16.72 21.79
N GLN A 36 -6.07 -17.24 22.98
CA GLN A 36 -4.71 -17.29 23.54
C GLN A 36 -3.78 -18.19 22.73
N VAL A 37 -4.23 -19.36 22.27
CA VAL A 37 -3.42 -20.27 21.45
C VAL A 37 -3.12 -19.66 20.08
N ILE A 38 -4.10 -19.01 19.43
CA ILE A 38 -3.88 -18.30 18.17
C ILE A 38 -2.93 -17.12 18.36
N THR A 39 -3.05 -16.39 19.48
CA THR A 39 -2.16 -15.24 19.77
C THR A 39 -0.72 -15.71 20.04
N ALA A 40 -0.55 -16.83 20.74
CA ALA A 40 0.75 -17.44 21.02
C ALA A 40 1.41 -18.04 19.77
N GLU A 41 0.66 -18.71 18.88
CA GLU A 41 1.19 -19.17 17.58
C GLU A 41 1.59 -18.00 16.68
N ILE A 42 0.84 -16.89 16.69
CA ILE A 42 1.17 -15.68 15.94
C ILE A 42 2.44 -15.01 16.48
N GLU A 43 2.62 -14.95 17.81
CA GLU A 43 3.83 -14.41 18.43
C GLU A 43 5.05 -15.31 18.22
N GLN A 44 4.87 -16.64 18.24
CA GLN A 44 5.96 -17.61 18.14
C GLN A 44 6.49 -17.82 16.72
N PHE A 45 5.66 -17.66 15.68
CA PHE A 45 6.11 -17.78 14.29
C PHE A 45 6.76 -16.50 13.73
N TYR A 46 6.59 -15.35 14.39
CA TYR A 46 7.11 -14.05 13.96
C TYR A 46 7.50 -13.16 15.15
N PRO A 47 8.66 -13.43 15.80
CA PRO A 47 9.17 -12.55 16.83
C PRO A 47 9.49 -11.19 16.19
N ASP A 48 8.96 -10.12 16.76
CA ASP A 48 9.25 -8.72 16.44
C ASP A 48 8.91 -8.23 15.01
N GLU A 49 7.61 -8.07 14.73
CA GLU A 49 7.16 -7.06 13.75
C GLU A 49 6.46 -5.88 14.46
N VAL A 50 7.11 -5.36 15.52
CA VAL A 50 6.81 -4.04 16.10
C VAL A 50 7.44 -2.94 15.23
N VAL A 51 7.01 -2.85 13.97
CA VAL A 51 7.36 -1.74 13.08
C VAL A 51 6.07 -1.09 12.63
N GLY A 52 5.84 0.14 13.10
CA GLY A 52 4.58 0.85 13.01
C GLY A 52 4.14 1.38 14.37
N ASN A 53 5.02 2.12 15.05
CA ASN A 53 4.68 2.74 16.33
C ASN A 53 3.88 4.01 16.10
N ILE A 54 2.69 3.88 15.49
CA ILE A 54 1.76 5.00 15.37
C ILE A 54 1.43 5.45 16.80
N PRO A 55 1.79 6.68 17.20
CA PRO A 55 1.52 7.16 18.55
C PRO A 55 0.02 7.11 18.82
N PRO A 56 -0.44 6.74 20.02
CA PRO A 56 -1.86 6.64 20.32
C PRO A 56 -2.55 7.98 20.05
N PHE A 57 -3.77 7.92 19.50
CA PHE A 57 -4.56 9.11 19.20
C PHE A 57 -4.82 9.89 20.50
N PRO A 58 -4.36 11.15 20.62
CA PRO A 58 -4.63 11.94 21.81
C PRO A 58 -6.12 12.31 21.87
N HIS A 59 -6.71 12.32 23.07
CA HIS A 59 -8.12 12.65 23.24
C HIS A 59 -8.46 14.04 22.67
N LEU A 60 -9.35 14.06 21.66
CA LEU A 60 -9.74 15.26 20.91
C LEU A 60 -10.23 16.40 21.82
N PHE A 61 -10.98 16.06 22.86
CA PHE A 61 -11.61 17.04 23.76
C PHE A 61 -10.70 17.56 24.89
N ARG A 62 -9.63 16.82 25.24
CA ARG A 62 -8.71 17.25 26.32
C ARG A 62 -7.53 18.06 25.80
N HIS A 63 -7.07 17.77 24.57
CA HIS A 63 -5.94 18.47 23.97
C HIS A 63 -6.15 18.68 22.46
N PRO A 64 -7.02 19.63 22.05
CA PRO A 64 -7.36 19.84 20.65
C PRO A 64 -6.14 20.18 19.79
N LEU A 65 -5.17 20.93 20.32
CA LEU A 65 -3.93 21.26 19.62
C LEU A 65 -3.01 20.04 19.41
N LYS A 66 -2.91 19.14 20.41
CA LYS A 66 -2.13 17.90 20.27
C LYS A 66 -2.79 16.95 19.27
N ALA A 67 -4.12 16.87 19.28
CA ALA A 67 -4.89 16.09 18.32
C ALA A 67 -4.76 16.63 16.89
N ALA A 68 -4.87 17.95 16.70
CA ALA A 68 -4.65 18.59 15.41
C ALA A 68 -3.23 18.34 14.89
N PHE A 69 -2.20 18.50 15.73
CA PHE A 69 -0.81 18.23 15.35
C PHE A 69 -0.57 16.76 15.00
N TRP A 70 -1.14 15.84 15.79
CA TRP A 70 -1.09 14.41 15.49
C TRP A 70 -1.75 14.10 14.13
N MET A 71 -2.93 14.67 13.87
CA MET A 71 -3.66 14.47 12.62
C MET A 71 -2.90 15.04 11.42
N ILE A 72 -2.35 16.24 11.52
CA ILE A 72 -1.51 16.84 10.48
C ILE A 72 -0.29 15.96 10.20
N ARG A 73 0.41 15.51 11.24
CA ARG A 73 1.57 14.61 11.09
C ARG A 73 1.18 13.29 10.42
N MET A 74 0.02 12.72 10.77
CA MET A 74 -0.46 11.46 10.18
C MET A 74 -0.86 11.62 8.72
N ILE A 75 -1.66 12.64 8.39
CA ILE A 75 -2.07 12.95 7.02
C ILE A 75 -0.82 13.22 6.17
N PHE A 76 0.11 14.02 6.69
CA PHE A 76 1.37 14.30 6.01
C PHE A 76 2.22 13.04 5.79
N GLY A 77 2.30 12.16 6.80
CA GLY A 77 3.00 10.88 6.68
C GLY A 77 2.38 9.96 5.63
N ILE A 78 1.04 9.87 5.60
CA ILE A 78 0.31 9.07 4.60
C ILE A 78 0.50 9.66 3.20
N ALA A 79 0.34 10.98 3.05
CA ALA A 79 0.53 11.66 1.77
C ALA A 79 1.96 11.48 1.23
N SER A 80 2.96 11.58 2.11
CA SER A 80 4.35 11.32 1.75
C SER A 80 4.59 9.85 1.38
N LEU A 81 3.99 8.91 2.11
CA LEU A 81 4.09 7.48 1.80
C LEU A 81 3.47 7.18 0.42
N VAL A 82 2.30 7.73 0.15
CA VAL A 82 1.61 7.61 -1.14
C VAL A 82 2.46 8.21 -2.25
N LEU A 83 3.02 9.40 -2.05
CA LEU A 83 3.92 10.04 -3.01
C LEU A 83 5.17 9.18 -3.27
N PHE A 84 5.83 8.71 -2.23
CA PHE A 84 7.02 7.85 -2.35
C PHE A 84 6.71 6.56 -3.10
N LEU A 85 5.60 5.91 -2.75
CA LEU A 85 5.17 4.67 -3.40
C LEU A 85 4.75 4.93 -4.86
N ALA A 86 4.16 6.09 -5.16
CA ALA A 86 3.85 6.54 -6.52
C ALA A 86 5.12 6.80 -7.35
N LEU A 87 6.17 7.37 -6.76
CA LEU A 87 7.47 7.55 -7.42
C LEU A 87 8.13 6.22 -7.76
N ILE A 88 8.14 5.27 -6.81
CA ILE A 88 8.65 3.90 -7.04
C ILE A 88 7.83 3.19 -8.12
N ALA A 89 6.51 3.34 -8.05
CA ALA A 89 5.57 2.81 -9.02
C ALA A 89 5.73 3.40 -10.42
N ALA A 90 6.21 4.64 -10.55
CA ALA A 90 6.39 5.27 -11.85
C ALA A 90 7.54 4.64 -12.67
N VAL A 91 8.48 3.97 -12.02
CA VAL A 91 9.62 3.34 -12.71
C VAL A 91 9.27 1.89 -13.07
N PRO A 92 9.36 1.50 -14.36
CA PRO A 92 9.14 0.12 -14.79
C PRO A 92 10.05 -0.85 -14.02
N ILE A 93 9.56 -2.09 -13.77
CA ILE A 93 10.22 -3.13 -12.95
C ILE A 93 10.24 -2.80 -11.45
N VAL A 94 10.57 -1.56 -11.09
CA VAL A 94 10.58 -1.09 -9.70
C VAL A 94 9.15 -1.04 -9.14
N ASN A 95 8.15 -0.87 -9.99
CA ASN A 95 6.74 -0.98 -9.64
C ASN A 95 6.32 -2.32 -8.99
N PHE A 96 7.02 -3.43 -9.24
CA PHE A 96 6.79 -4.69 -8.53
C PHE A 96 7.11 -4.57 -7.04
N ILE A 97 8.04 -3.71 -6.65
CA ILE A 97 8.33 -3.40 -5.25
C ILE A 97 7.14 -2.68 -4.62
N ALA A 98 6.56 -1.71 -5.33
CA ALA A 98 5.38 -0.99 -4.87
C ALA A 98 4.17 -1.92 -4.69
N LEU A 99 3.90 -2.77 -5.69
CA LEU A 99 2.87 -3.81 -5.59
C LEU A 99 3.16 -4.78 -4.44
N GLY A 100 4.41 -5.21 -4.29
CA GLY A 100 4.87 -6.06 -3.21
C GLY A 100 4.63 -5.46 -1.83
N TYR A 101 4.91 -4.17 -1.67
CA TYR A 101 4.63 -3.43 -0.44
C TYR A 101 3.13 -3.41 -0.12
N LEU A 102 2.28 -3.14 -1.13
CA LEU A 102 0.82 -3.18 -0.99
C LEU A 102 0.32 -4.56 -0.55
N LEU A 103 0.87 -5.63 -1.13
CA LEU A 103 0.54 -7.01 -0.78
C LEU A 103 1.06 -7.39 0.61
N ASP A 104 2.26 -6.96 1.01
CA ASP A 104 2.78 -7.23 2.37
C ASP A 104 1.90 -6.54 3.42
N VAL A 105 1.44 -5.30 3.16
CA VAL A 105 0.47 -4.57 3.99
C VAL A 105 -0.88 -5.31 4.05
N GLU A 106 -1.43 -5.71 2.90
CA GLU A 106 -2.66 -6.50 2.83
C GLU A 106 -2.54 -7.79 3.64
N GLY A 107 -1.43 -8.51 3.52
CA GLY A 107 -1.13 -9.74 4.24
C GLY A 107 -0.98 -9.55 5.75
N ARG A 108 -0.30 -8.48 6.19
CA ARG A 108 -0.19 -8.11 7.62
C ARG A 108 -1.55 -7.87 8.25
N VAL A 109 -2.40 -7.10 7.58
CA VAL A 109 -3.76 -6.81 8.06
C VAL A 109 -4.62 -8.08 8.01
N ALA A 110 -4.45 -8.92 6.99
CA ALA A 110 -5.14 -10.21 6.86
C ALA A 110 -4.80 -11.21 7.97
N ARG A 111 -3.55 -11.20 8.48
CA ARG A 111 -3.11 -12.05 9.58
C ARG A 111 -3.48 -11.49 10.96
N THR A 112 -3.34 -10.18 11.16
CA THR A 112 -3.43 -9.56 12.50
C THR A 112 -4.76 -8.86 12.78
N GLY A 113 -5.51 -8.47 11.76
CA GLY A 113 -6.74 -7.69 11.87
C GLY A 113 -6.55 -6.24 12.31
N LYS A 114 -5.31 -5.81 12.60
CA LYS A 114 -4.99 -4.49 13.12
C LYS A 114 -4.63 -3.54 11.99
N ILE A 115 -5.52 -2.61 11.65
CA ILE A 115 -5.30 -1.58 10.61
C ILE A 115 -4.10 -0.67 10.95
N ARG A 116 -3.77 -0.49 12.25
CA ARG A 116 -2.57 0.26 12.66
C ARG A 116 -1.27 -0.33 12.13
N LEU A 117 -1.22 -1.65 11.89
CA LEU A 117 -0.03 -2.33 11.35
C LEU A 117 0.04 -2.24 9.82
N ALA A 118 -0.92 -1.55 9.18
CA ALA A 118 -0.95 -1.38 7.74
C ALA A 118 0.04 -0.34 7.20
N PHE A 119 0.78 0.35 8.08
CA PHE A 119 1.68 1.44 7.69
C PHE A 119 3.09 1.26 8.28
N PRO A 120 3.83 0.20 7.89
CA PRO A 120 5.16 -0.07 8.43
C PRO A 120 6.17 1.05 8.12
N LEU A 121 6.04 1.71 6.97
CA LEU A 121 6.95 2.79 6.55
C LEU A 121 6.56 4.18 7.06
N LEU A 122 5.47 4.32 7.84
CA LEU A 122 4.96 5.62 8.26
C LEU A 122 5.92 6.37 9.20
N ASP A 123 6.81 5.65 9.87
CA ASP A 123 7.80 6.25 10.76
C ASP A 123 8.91 6.99 9.97
N ILE A 124 9.16 6.57 8.72
CA ILE A 124 10.20 7.13 7.85
C ILE A 124 9.60 8.05 6.77
N ALA A 125 8.39 7.76 6.30
CA ALA A 125 7.74 8.48 5.20
C ALA A 125 7.67 10.02 5.39
N PRO A 126 7.29 10.58 6.57
CA PRO A 126 7.32 12.03 6.78
C PRO A 126 8.68 12.66 6.50
N ARG A 127 9.79 11.99 6.86
CA ARG A 127 11.14 12.52 6.64
C ARG A 127 11.45 12.62 5.14
N LEU A 128 11.11 11.59 4.36
CA LEU A 128 11.25 11.62 2.90
C LEU A 128 10.38 12.72 2.27
N GLY A 129 9.16 12.93 2.79
CA GLY A 129 8.26 13.98 2.33
C GLY A 129 8.83 15.37 2.58
N MET A 130 9.44 15.60 3.74
CA MET A 130 10.12 16.86 4.04
C MET A 130 11.35 17.08 3.14
N ILE A 131 12.05 16.02 2.75
CA ILE A 131 13.16 16.10 1.79
C ILE A 131 12.63 16.56 0.44
N VAL A 132 11.60 15.90 -0.10
CA VAL A 132 11.02 16.24 -1.40
C VAL A 132 10.48 17.67 -1.40
N LEU A 133 9.72 18.06 -0.35
CA LEU A 133 9.22 19.43 -0.22
C LEU A 133 10.35 20.45 -0.08
N GLY A 134 11.41 20.12 0.68
CA GLY A 134 12.56 20.99 0.86
C GLY A 134 13.32 21.22 -0.45
N VAL A 135 13.52 20.16 -1.23
CA VAL A 135 14.12 20.24 -2.58
C VAL A 135 13.23 21.04 -3.51
N ALA A 136 11.93 20.72 -3.58
CA ALA A 136 10.98 21.41 -4.46
C ALA A 136 10.90 22.92 -4.17
N LEU A 137 10.89 23.31 -2.88
CA LEU A 137 10.87 24.71 -2.47
C LEU A 137 12.10 25.48 -2.99
N TRP A 138 13.28 24.85 -2.97
CA TRP A 138 14.52 25.45 -3.45
C TRP A 138 14.67 25.42 -4.98
N LEU A 139 13.91 24.59 -5.68
CA LEU A 139 13.84 24.61 -7.14
C LEU A 139 13.02 25.80 -7.66
N ILE A 140 12.04 26.33 -6.90
CA ILE A 140 11.20 27.46 -7.34
C ILE A 140 12.05 28.69 -7.73
N PRO A 141 12.97 29.22 -6.88
CA PRO A 141 13.81 30.34 -7.27
C PRO A 141 14.66 30.07 -8.51
N LEU A 142 15.14 28.82 -8.65
CA LEU A 142 15.96 28.40 -9.78
C LEU A 142 15.15 28.35 -11.08
N PHE A 143 13.90 27.89 -11.03
CA PHE A 143 12.99 27.93 -12.18
C PHE A 143 12.64 29.36 -12.59
N LEU A 144 12.43 30.27 -11.64
CA LEU A 144 12.18 31.69 -11.94
C LEU A 144 13.40 32.35 -12.60
N LEU A 145 14.60 32.10 -12.09
CA LEU A 145 15.87 32.59 -12.68
C LEU A 145 16.13 31.98 -14.05
N ALA A 146 15.87 30.69 -14.23
CA ALA A 146 16.02 30.02 -15.52
C ALA A 146 15.02 30.54 -16.56
N GLY A 147 13.77 30.79 -16.17
CA GLY A 147 12.77 31.43 -17.02
C GLY A 147 13.20 32.83 -17.45
N ALA A 148 13.60 33.68 -16.49
CA ALA A 148 14.07 35.03 -16.78
C ALA A 148 15.32 35.05 -17.69
N ALA A 149 16.25 34.09 -17.52
CA ALA A 149 17.41 33.96 -18.39
C ALA A 149 17.01 33.51 -19.81
N ALA A 150 16.08 32.58 -19.94
CA ALA A 150 15.57 32.15 -21.25
C ALA A 150 14.85 33.29 -21.98
N ASP A 151 14.05 34.09 -21.27
CA ASP A 151 13.37 35.26 -21.82
C ASP A 151 14.37 36.32 -22.30
N ALA A 152 15.42 36.57 -21.53
CA ALA A 152 16.48 37.52 -21.92
C ALA A 152 17.21 37.08 -23.19
N HIS A 153 17.46 35.78 -23.34
CA HIS A 153 18.06 35.22 -24.54
C HIS A 153 17.19 35.39 -25.79
N LEU A 154 15.86 35.34 -25.65
CA LEU A 154 14.92 35.54 -26.75
C LEU A 154 14.82 37.00 -27.20
N ILE A 155 15.04 37.96 -26.29
CA ILE A 155 14.89 39.40 -26.56
C ILE A 155 16.18 39.99 -27.15
N ASP A 156 17.34 39.75 -26.51
CA ASP A 156 18.63 40.31 -26.92
C ASP A 156 19.74 39.26 -26.78
N PRO A 157 19.89 38.35 -27.77
CA PRO A 157 20.84 37.25 -27.71
C PRO A 157 22.28 37.77 -27.59
N GLY A 158 22.98 37.38 -26.51
CA GLY A 158 24.36 37.80 -26.27
C GLY A 158 24.52 39.19 -25.65
N GLY A 159 23.41 39.88 -25.35
CA GLY A 159 23.40 41.13 -24.61
C GLY A 159 23.99 41.02 -23.20
N SER A 160 24.26 42.17 -22.57
CA SER A 160 24.78 42.21 -21.20
C SER A 160 23.80 41.59 -20.18
N SER A 161 22.50 41.75 -20.41
CA SER A 161 21.44 41.16 -19.59
C SER A 161 21.38 39.63 -19.70
N ASP A 162 21.44 39.10 -20.93
CA ASP A 162 21.46 37.66 -21.22
C ASP A 162 22.64 36.96 -20.52
N ARG A 163 23.85 37.51 -20.69
CA ARG A 163 25.07 37.00 -20.06
C ARG A 163 25.00 37.04 -18.53
N ASN A 164 24.51 38.15 -17.96
CA ASN A 164 24.43 38.31 -16.51
C ASN A 164 23.40 37.35 -15.89
N LEU A 165 22.21 37.22 -16.48
CA LEU A 165 21.17 36.33 -15.98
C LEU A 165 21.57 34.86 -16.07
N HIS A 166 22.23 34.44 -17.16
CA HIS A 166 22.77 33.08 -17.24
C HIS A 166 23.89 32.82 -16.23
N LEU A 167 24.76 33.81 -15.97
CA LEU A 167 25.80 33.68 -14.96
C LEU A 167 25.19 33.55 -13.55
N ILE A 168 24.25 34.43 -13.20
CA ILE A 168 23.54 34.38 -11.91
C ILE A 168 22.82 33.04 -11.77
N ASN A 169 22.08 32.60 -12.78
CA ASN A 169 21.37 31.31 -12.74
C ASN A 169 22.34 30.14 -12.51
N ARG A 170 23.51 30.10 -13.19
CA ARG A 170 24.52 29.05 -12.97
C ARG A 170 25.10 29.09 -11.55
N LEU A 171 25.43 30.26 -11.03
CA LEU A 171 25.97 30.41 -9.68
C LEU A 171 24.93 30.03 -8.61
N SER A 172 23.69 30.47 -8.78
CA SER A 172 22.56 30.07 -7.94
C SER A 172 22.33 28.56 -7.99
N ALA A 173 22.41 27.93 -9.17
CA ALA A 173 22.27 26.47 -9.31
C ALA A 173 23.35 25.71 -8.52
N ILE A 174 24.61 26.13 -8.61
CA ILE A 174 25.71 25.52 -7.85
C ILE A 174 25.50 25.73 -6.34
N ALA A 175 25.17 26.95 -5.91
CA ALA A 175 24.96 27.26 -4.50
C ALA A 175 23.78 26.48 -3.90
N ILE A 176 22.66 26.40 -4.63
CA ILE A 176 21.47 25.64 -4.24
C ILE A 176 21.79 24.15 -4.20
N ALA A 177 22.49 23.60 -5.21
CA ALA A 177 22.89 22.18 -5.22
C ALA A 177 23.76 21.82 -4.01
N VAL A 178 24.77 22.65 -3.70
CA VAL A 178 25.62 22.46 -2.52
C VAL A 178 24.79 22.50 -1.23
N HIS A 179 23.89 23.47 -1.09
CA HIS A 179 22.98 23.57 0.06
C HIS A 179 22.04 22.37 0.19
N LEU A 180 21.49 21.86 -0.91
CA LEU A 180 20.63 20.67 -0.91
C LEU A 180 21.41 19.43 -0.47
N CYS A 181 22.60 19.20 -1.03
CA CYS A 181 23.48 18.10 -0.61
C CYS A 181 23.80 18.19 0.89
N LEU A 182 24.08 19.40 1.39
CA LEU A 182 24.32 19.67 2.80
C LEU A 182 23.10 19.42 3.69
N ALA A 183 21.90 19.82 3.26
CA ALA A 183 20.66 19.62 4.00
C ALA A 183 20.27 18.13 4.07
N LEU A 184 20.50 17.39 2.98
CA LEU A 184 20.36 15.93 2.94
C LEU A 184 21.36 15.25 3.87
N ALA A 185 22.63 15.69 3.83
CA ALA A 185 23.71 15.14 4.64
C ALA A 185 23.45 15.24 6.15
N ARG A 186 22.74 16.30 6.58
CA ARG A 186 22.35 16.55 7.98
C ARG A 186 21.12 15.76 8.44
N GLY A 187 20.48 15.00 7.56
CA GLY A 187 19.34 14.14 7.87
C GLY A 187 17.97 14.63 7.37
N GLY A 188 17.93 15.67 6.53
CA GLY A 188 16.75 15.99 5.72
C GLY A 188 15.51 16.49 6.49
N THR A 189 15.68 17.07 7.68
CA THR A 189 14.55 17.71 8.38
C THR A 189 14.20 19.05 7.75
N PHE A 190 12.93 19.47 7.80
CA PHE A 190 12.45 20.73 7.20
C PHE A 190 13.32 21.95 7.55
N TRP A 191 13.67 22.08 8.82
CA TRP A 191 14.48 23.17 9.33
C TRP A 191 15.93 23.18 8.82
N CYS A 192 16.43 22.07 8.29
CA CYS A 192 17.73 22.02 7.63
C CYS A 192 17.68 22.76 6.28
N PHE A 193 16.56 22.70 5.55
CA PHE A 193 16.43 23.38 4.26
C PHE A 193 16.33 24.91 4.38
N VAL A 194 15.81 25.42 5.51
CA VAL A 194 15.64 26.87 5.73
C VAL A 194 16.92 27.55 6.22
N ARG A 195 17.93 26.80 6.68
CA ARG A 195 19.12 27.37 7.36
C ARG A 195 20.44 27.01 6.65
N PRO A 196 20.75 27.63 5.50
CA PRO A 196 21.93 27.29 4.70
C PRO A 196 23.26 27.46 5.44
N LEU A 197 23.42 28.56 6.18
CA LEU A 197 24.65 28.86 6.91
C LEU A 197 24.97 27.84 8.01
N LYS A 198 23.94 27.32 8.70
CA LYS A 198 24.15 26.30 9.75
C LYS A 198 24.52 24.94 9.19
N ASN A 199 24.17 24.65 7.93
CA ASN A 199 24.56 23.40 7.29
C ASN A 199 26.05 23.44 6.89
N ALA A 200 26.53 24.57 6.36
CA ALA A 200 27.94 24.75 6.01
C ALA A 200 28.86 24.60 7.23
N ILE A 201 28.50 25.22 8.36
CA ILE A 201 29.26 25.12 9.63
C ILE A 201 29.29 23.67 10.13
N TRP A 202 28.18 22.94 10.01
CA TRP A 202 28.10 21.54 10.43
C TRP A 202 28.96 20.63 9.56
N LEU A 203 29.00 20.84 8.23
CA LEU A 203 29.88 20.07 7.35
C LEU A 203 31.35 20.27 7.71
N TYR A 204 31.76 21.51 7.97
CA TYR A 204 33.13 21.81 8.40
C TYR A 204 33.49 21.06 9.68
N GLN A 205 32.58 21.01 10.66
CA GLN A 205 32.77 20.25 11.89
C GLN A 205 32.84 18.74 11.64
N GLN A 206 32.03 18.20 10.72
CA GLN A 206 31.95 16.77 10.46
C GLN A 206 33.10 16.24 9.61
N ILE A 207 33.57 17.01 8.63
CA ILE A 207 34.80 16.71 7.87
C ILE A 207 35.99 16.68 8.83
N ARG A 208 36.02 17.62 9.78
CA ARG A 208 37.08 17.69 10.81
C ARG A 208 37.02 16.54 11.82
N ALA A 209 35.84 15.95 12.03
CA ALA A 209 35.64 14.81 12.92
C ALA A 209 35.89 13.43 12.28
N GLY A 210 35.91 13.33 10.94
CA GLY A 210 36.15 12.08 10.21
C GLY A 210 34.99 11.06 10.24
N GLY A 211 35.01 10.06 9.35
CA GLY A 211 34.08 8.91 9.37
C GLY A 211 32.60 9.23 9.02
N TYR A 212 32.35 10.29 8.25
CA TYR A 212 30.98 10.63 7.80
C TYR A 212 30.47 9.67 6.72
N LEU A 213 31.33 9.27 5.77
CA LEU A 213 30.95 8.39 4.67
C LEU A 213 30.49 7.02 5.17
N ASP A 214 31.18 6.44 6.16
CA ASP A 214 30.80 5.15 6.74
C ASP A 214 29.47 5.22 7.49
N ARG A 215 29.22 6.30 8.24
CA ARG A 215 27.93 6.54 8.92
C ARG A 215 26.80 6.78 7.94
N ALA A 216 27.03 7.56 6.89
CA ALA A 216 26.04 7.82 5.85
C ALA A 216 25.70 6.54 5.06
N ALA A 217 26.72 5.76 4.68
CA ALA A 217 26.54 4.46 4.05
C ALA A 217 25.77 3.49 4.96
N GLY A 218 26.08 3.49 6.25
CA GLY A 218 25.34 2.72 7.27
C GLY A 218 23.85 3.07 7.29
N HIS A 219 23.49 4.36 7.38
CA HIS A 219 22.10 4.79 7.40
C HIS A 219 21.35 4.50 6.09
N VAL A 220 22.01 4.62 4.94
CA VAL A 220 21.42 4.27 3.65
C VAL A 220 21.21 2.76 3.59
N SER A 221 22.20 1.95 3.94
CA SER A 221 22.09 0.49 3.97
C SER A 221 20.99 0.01 4.91
N GLU A 222 20.89 0.61 6.11
CA GLU A 222 19.83 0.31 7.08
C GLU A 222 18.44 0.68 6.53
N PHE A 223 18.31 1.82 5.82
CA PHE A 223 17.07 2.20 5.14
C PHE A 223 16.70 1.20 4.04
N PHE A 224 17.64 0.81 3.18
CA PHE A 224 17.42 -0.20 2.14
C PHE A 224 17.08 -1.57 2.74
N ALA A 225 17.70 -1.95 3.87
CA ALA A 225 17.37 -3.17 4.60
C ALA A 225 15.95 -3.11 5.20
N SER A 226 15.56 -1.97 5.76
CA SER A 226 14.21 -1.75 6.33
C SER A 226 13.10 -1.88 5.29
N LEU A 227 13.38 -1.51 4.03
CA LEU A 227 12.46 -1.62 2.91
C LEU A 227 12.19 -3.06 2.47
N LYS A 228 12.93 -4.07 2.99
CA LYS A 228 12.82 -5.50 2.63
C LYS A 228 12.66 -5.71 1.11
N LEU A 229 13.42 -4.96 0.30
CA LEU A 229 13.18 -4.80 -1.15
C LEU A 229 13.09 -6.12 -1.90
N GLY A 230 13.97 -7.08 -1.62
CA GLY A 230 13.94 -8.40 -2.27
C GLY A 230 12.67 -9.20 -1.95
N LYS A 231 12.22 -9.18 -0.69
CA LYS A 231 10.96 -9.83 -0.27
C LYS A 231 9.77 -9.17 -0.96
N ASN A 232 9.70 -7.84 -0.92
CA ASN A 232 8.61 -7.08 -1.53
C ASN A 232 8.59 -7.30 -3.05
N PHE A 233 9.73 -7.21 -3.73
CA PHE A 233 9.83 -7.50 -5.15
C PHE A 233 9.31 -8.91 -5.50
N SER A 234 9.78 -9.94 -4.80
CA SER A 234 9.33 -11.31 -5.05
C SER A 234 7.83 -11.49 -4.75
N LEU A 235 7.30 -10.84 -3.72
CA LEU A 235 5.88 -10.91 -3.37
C LEU A 235 5.02 -10.22 -4.44
N GLY A 236 5.44 -9.04 -4.91
CA GLY A 236 4.81 -8.30 -5.98
C GLY A 236 4.81 -9.07 -7.29
N LEU A 237 5.96 -9.63 -7.69
CA LEU A 237 6.08 -10.42 -8.91
C LEU A 237 5.17 -11.66 -8.86
N ARG A 238 5.16 -12.41 -7.75
CA ARG A 238 4.29 -13.58 -7.57
C ARG A 238 2.81 -13.19 -7.55
N GLY A 239 2.44 -12.10 -6.87
CA GLY A 239 1.05 -11.60 -6.86
C GLY A 239 0.59 -11.12 -8.24
N PHE A 240 1.49 -10.50 -9.01
CA PHE A 240 1.25 -10.13 -10.40
C PHE A 240 1.05 -11.36 -11.28
N LEU A 241 1.98 -12.31 -11.27
CA LEU A 241 1.90 -13.52 -12.09
C LEU A 241 0.64 -14.34 -11.81
N GLY A 242 0.29 -14.50 -10.54
CA GLY A 242 -0.92 -15.21 -10.17
C GLY A 242 -2.18 -14.49 -10.69
N ALA A 243 -2.24 -13.17 -10.61
CA ALA A 243 -3.37 -12.42 -11.14
C ALA A 243 -3.40 -12.38 -12.67
N LEU A 244 -2.24 -12.36 -13.32
CA LEU A 244 -2.11 -12.47 -14.78
C LEU A 244 -2.68 -13.81 -15.28
N ILE A 245 -2.36 -14.92 -14.61
CA ILE A 245 -2.89 -16.25 -14.98
C ILE A 245 -4.42 -16.28 -14.91
N TRP A 246 -5.01 -15.63 -13.91
CA TRP A 246 -6.47 -15.53 -13.78
C TRP A 246 -7.13 -14.64 -14.84
N LEU A 247 -6.45 -13.57 -15.26
CA LEU A 247 -7.01 -12.55 -16.15
C LEU A 247 -6.76 -12.84 -17.64
N ILE A 248 -5.68 -13.55 -17.99
CA ILE A 248 -5.29 -13.73 -19.40
C ILE A 248 -6.38 -14.45 -20.22
N ILE A 249 -7.01 -15.47 -19.65
CA ILE A 249 -8.07 -16.25 -20.31
C ILE A 249 -9.32 -15.37 -20.56
N PRO A 250 -9.97 -14.77 -19.55
CA PRO A 250 -11.17 -13.96 -19.79
C PRO A 250 -10.87 -12.71 -20.62
N SER A 251 -9.71 -12.07 -20.45
CA SER A 251 -9.35 -10.86 -21.20
C SER A 251 -9.11 -11.14 -22.69
N THR A 252 -8.44 -12.24 -23.03
CA THR A 252 -8.23 -12.60 -24.45
C THR A 252 -9.53 -13.00 -25.13
N MET A 253 -10.40 -13.74 -24.44
CA MET A 253 -11.73 -14.07 -24.96
C MET A 253 -12.61 -12.82 -25.16
N PHE A 254 -12.55 -11.87 -24.22
CA PHE A 254 -13.27 -10.61 -24.32
C PHE A 254 -12.77 -9.71 -25.47
N ALA A 255 -11.50 -9.83 -25.85
CA ALA A 255 -10.92 -9.12 -26.99
C ALA A 255 -11.22 -9.77 -28.36
N ALA A 256 -11.95 -10.88 -28.42
CA ALA A 256 -12.16 -11.61 -29.67
C ALA A 256 -13.06 -10.83 -30.67
N ALA A 257 -14.05 -10.06 -30.21
CA ALA A 257 -14.98 -9.31 -31.07
C ALA A 257 -14.34 -8.17 -31.85
N SER A 258 -13.15 -7.72 -31.47
CA SER A 258 -12.43 -6.67 -32.19
C SER A 258 -11.51 -7.21 -33.30
N SER A 259 -11.46 -8.54 -33.49
CA SER A 259 -10.66 -9.17 -34.55
C SER A 259 -11.42 -9.20 -35.89
N PRO A 260 -10.87 -8.64 -36.98
CA PRO A 260 -11.57 -8.51 -38.27
C PRO A 260 -11.91 -9.82 -38.99
N GLU A 261 -11.32 -10.96 -38.59
CA GLU A 261 -11.29 -12.19 -39.40
C GLU A 261 -12.22 -13.32 -38.92
N GLY A 262 -12.92 -13.14 -37.80
CA GLY A 262 -13.82 -14.16 -37.24
C GLY A 262 -15.25 -14.02 -37.73
N GLY A 263 -15.88 -15.13 -38.15
CA GLY A 263 -17.31 -15.16 -38.49
C GLY A 263 -18.17 -14.47 -37.41
N GLN A 264 -18.93 -13.46 -37.82
CA GLN A 264 -19.53 -12.45 -36.94
C GLN A 264 -20.31 -13.02 -35.73
N GLY A 265 -20.94 -14.20 -35.86
CA GLY A 265 -21.66 -14.85 -34.76
C GLY A 265 -20.76 -15.50 -33.70
N VAL A 266 -19.66 -16.14 -34.11
CA VAL A 266 -18.76 -16.85 -33.18
C VAL A 266 -17.94 -15.86 -32.35
N ALA A 267 -17.44 -14.79 -32.97
CA ALA A 267 -16.65 -13.76 -32.29
C ALA A 267 -17.46 -13.02 -31.20
N VAL A 268 -18.74 -12.75 -31.46
CA VAL A 268 -19.66 -12.14 -30.48
C VAL A 268 -19.93 -13.08 -29.31
N ALA A 269 -20.19 -14.37 -29.57
CA ALA A 269 -20.42 -15.35 -28.52
C ALA A 269 -19.20 -15.53 -27.60
N VAL A 270 -17.99 -15.59 -28.18
CA VAL A 270 -16.73 -15.70 -27.43
C VAL A 270 -16.50 -14.47 -26.55
N THR A 271 -16.82 -13.28 -27.04
CA THR A 271 -16.68 -12.03 -26.27
C THR A 271 -17.67 -11.96 -25.12
N LEU A 272 -18.91 -12.37 -25.35
CA LEU A 272 -19.93 -12.42 -24.30
C LEU A 272 -19.53 -13.42 -23.20
N LEU A 273 -18.99 -14.58 -23.60
CA LEU A 273 -18.46 -15.57 -22.67
C LEU A 273 -17.26 -15.02 -21.90
N GLY A 274 -16.33 -14.34 -22.56
CA GLY A 274 -15.21 -13.64 -21.94
C GLY A 274 -15.67 -12.61 -20.90
N GLY A 275 -16.71 -11.84 -21.20
CA GLY A 275 -17.30 -10.87 -20.28
C GLY A 275 -17.89 -11.52 -19.03
N VAL A 276 -18.66 -12.61 -19.19
CA VAL A 276 -19.20 -13.40 -18.07
C VAL A 276 -18.07 -14.01 -17.24
N SER A 277 -17.05 -14.57 -17.88
CA SER A 277 -15.86 -15.09 -17.18
C SER A 277 -15.12 -13.99 -16.42
N LEU A 278 -15.01 -12.78 -16.98
CA LEU A 278 -14.36 -11.64 -16.33
C LEU A 278 -15.14 -11.19 -15.07
N VAL A 279 -16.48 -11.15 -15.13
CA VAL A 279 -17.33 -10.89 -13.95
C VAL A 279 -17.02 -11.87 -12.82
N ILE A 280 -16.88 -13.16 -13.14
CA ILE A 280 -16.55 -14.19 -12.15
C ILE A 280 -15.14 -13.97 -11.59
N VAL A 281 -14.14 -13.79 -12.45
CA VAL A 281 -12.75 -13.61 -12.02
C VAL A 281 -12.58 -12.38 -11.15
N LEU A 282 -13.15 -11.24 -11.54
CA LEU A 282 -13.15 -10.00 -10.76
C LEU A 282 -13.85 -10.17 -9.40
N GLY A 283 -14.91 -10.99 -9.31
CA GLY A 283 -15.56 -11.28 -8.04
C GLY A 283 -14.66 -12.00 -7.01
N TRP A 284 -13.69 -12.80 -7.46
CA TRP A 284 -12.85 -13.63 -6.57
C TRP A 284 -11.41 -13.15 -6.45
N LEU A 285 -10.85 -12.55 -7.49
CA LEU A 285 -9.43 -12.24 -7.61
C LEU A 285 -8.89 -11.33 -6.49
N PRO A 286 -9.56 -10.22 -6.10
CA PRO A 286 -9.03 -9.34 -5.05
C PRO A 286 -8.87 -10.08 -3.71
N ILE A 287 -9.76 -11.02 -3.41
CA ILE A 287 -9.70 -11.76 -2.15
C ILE A 287 -8.73 -12.95 -2.23
N LEU A 288 -8.56 -13.54 -3.43
CA LEU A 288 -7.49 -14.50 -3.67
C LEU A 288 -6.12 -13.84 -3.47
N GLN A 289 -5.96 -12.58 -3.88
CA GLN A 289 -4.75 -11.80 -3.59
C GLN A 289 -4.57 -11.56 -2.08
N ALA A 290 -5.63 -11.23 -1.34
CA ALA A 290 -5.58 -11.12 0.11
C ALA A 290 -5.14 -12.43 0.79
N HIS A 291 -5.64 -13.57 0.30
CA HIS A 291 -5.26 -14.89 0.81
C HIS A 291 -3.82 -15.23 0.48
N PHE A 292 -3.39 -15.00 -0.77
CA PHE A 292 -1.99 -15.15 -1.18
C PHE A 292 -1.05 -14.30 -0.32
N ALA A 293 -1.40 -13.04 -0.07
CA ALA A 293 -0.65 -12.12 0.76
C ALA A 293 -0.55 -12.58 2.22
N ALA A 294 -1.63 -13.16 2.77
CA ALA A 294 -1.66 -13.69 4.12
C ALA A 294 -0.78 -14.95 4.28
N GLU A 295 -0.89 -15.90 3.35
CA GLU A 295 -0.21 -17.20 3.41
C GLU A 295 1.23 -17.17 2.85
N ASN A 296 1.57 -16.16 2.05
CA ASN A 296 2.85 -16.05 1.35
C ASN A 296 3.21 -17.29 0.48
N ARG A 297 2.18 -18.02 0.00
CA ARG A 297 2.31 -19.23 -0.81
C ARG A 297 1.67 -19.01 -2.18
N PHE A 298 2.45 -19.15 -3.26
CA PHE A 298 1.93 -18.94 -4.62
C PHE A 298 0.71 -19.80 -4.95
N ARG A 299 0.66 -21.05 -4.44
CA ARG A 299 -0.50 -21.94 -4.60
C ARG A 299 -1.81 -21.40 -3.99
N ALA A 300 -1.74 -20.58 -2.94
CA ALA A 300 -2.91 -20.00 -2.27
C ALA A 300 -3.76 -19.13 -3.22
N MET A 301 -3.15 -18.61 -4.29
CA MET A 301 -3.85 -17.84 -5.32
C MET A 301 -4.84 -18.68 -6.15
N PHE A 302 -4.76 -20.01 -6.06
CA PHE A 302 -5.64 -20.96 -6.76
C PHE A 302 -6.58 -21.73 -5.82
N GLU A 303 -6.54 -21.46 -4.51
CA GLU A 303 -7.32 -22.17 -3.49
C GLU A 303 -8.76 -21.63 -3.34
N LEU A 304 -9.50 -21.63 -4.45
CA LEU A 304 -10.89 -21.15 -4.52
C LEU A 304 -11.82 -21.81 -3.50
N GLY A 305 -11.60 -23.09 -3.17
CA GLY A 305 -12.42 -23.82 -2.20
C GLY A 305 -12.36 -23.20 -0.80
N ILE A 306 -11.19 -22.72 -0.37
CA ILE A 306 -10.99 -22.08 0.94
C ILE A 306 -11.70 -20.72 0.95
N ILE A 307 -11.51 -19.93 -0.09
CA ILE A 307 -12.11 -18.60 -0.25
C ILE A 307 -13.64 -18.70 -0.31
N ARG A 308 -14.20 -19.68 -1.03
CA ARG A 308 -15.64 -19.93 -1.06
C ARG A 308 -16.20 -20.29 0.32
N ARG A 309 -15.47 -21.05 1.13
CA ARG A 309 -15.86 -21.33 2.53
C ARG A 309 -15.83 -20.07 3.39
N LYS A 310 -14.82 -19.21 3.23
CA LYS A 310 -14.72 -17.92 3.93
C LYS A 310 -15.82 -16.94 3.51
N PHE A 311 -16.18 -16.88 2.23
CA PHE A 311 -17.31 -16.08 1.72
C PHE A 311 -18.64 -16.49 2.38
N LYS A 312 -18.89 -17.80 2.55
CA LYS A 312 -20.11 -18.30 3.22
C LYS A 312 -20.26 -17.79 4.65
N ARG A 313 -19.17 -17.45 5.33
CA ARG A 313 -19.16 -16.96 6.73
C ARG A 313 -19.43 -15.46 6.85
N SER A 314 -19.01 -14.66 5.85
CA SER A 314 -19.11 -13.18 5.89
C SER A 314 -19.48 -12.54 4.54
N PRO A 315 -20.61 -12.90 3.90
CA PRO A 315 -20.93 -12.45 2.53
C PRO A 315 -21.11 -10.93 2.41
N LEU A 316 -21.72 -10.26 3.41
CA LEU A 316 -21.97 -8.81 3.36
C LEU A 316 -20.68 -7.98 3.41
N LEU A 317 -19.72 -8.37 4.25
CA LEU A 317 -18.42 -7.67 4.33
C LEU A 317 -17.63 -7.81 3.02
N TRP A 318 -17.74 -8.99 2.38
CA TRP A 318 -17.11 -9.23 1.09
C TRP A 318 -17.72 -8.36 0.00
N MET A 319 -19.05 -8.35 -0.10
CA MET A 319 -19.77 -7.49 -1.03
C MET A 319 -19.38 -6.01 -0.84
N LEU A 320 -19.43 -5.51 0.40
CA LEU A 320 -19.07 -4.12 0.68
C LEU A 320 -17.62 -3.81 0.29
N SER A 321 -16.68 -4.71 0.58
CA SER A 321 -15.27 -4.52 0.20
C SER A 321 -15.09 -4.46 -1.32
N LEU A 322 -15.76 -5.34 -2.06
CA LEU A 322 -15.66 -5.38 -3.52
C LEU A 322 -16.31 -4.13 -4.13
N ILE A 323 -17.46 -3.70 -3.62
CA ILE A 323 -18.08 -2.43 -4.05
C ILE A 323 -17.10 -1.28 -3.86
N ILE A 324 -16.48 -1.16 -2.68
CA ILE A 324 -15.52 -0.08 -2.40
C ILE A 324 -14.30 -0.18 -3.32
N VAL A 325 -13.75 -1.38 -3.52
CA VAL A 325 -12.62 -1.63 -4.44
C VAL A 325 -12.94 -1.14 -5.85
N TYR A 326 -14.10 -1.53 -6.39
CA TYR A 326 -14.47 -1.16 -7.75
C TYR A 326 -14.83 0.31 -7.88
N VAL A 327 -15.53 0.89 -6.91
CA VAL A 327 -15.82 2.34 -6.88
C VAL A 327 -14.53 3.16 -6.84
N LEU A 328 -13.55 2.80 -6.00
CA LEU A 328 -12.25 3.49 -5.94
C LEU A 328 -11.37 3.24 -7.18
N SER A 329 -11.66 2.21 -7.96
CA SER A 329 -10.99 1.99 -9.24
C SER A 329 -11.54 2.84 -10.38
N LEU A 330 -12.82 3.28 -10.32
CA LEU A 330 -13.47 4.08 -11.39
C LEU A 330 -12.73 5.36 -11.78
N PRO A 331 -12.21 6.19 -10.86
CA PRO A 331 -11.44 7.38 -11.23
C PRO A 331 -10.29 7.07 -12.20
N LEU A 332 -9.62 5.93 -11.99
CA LEU A 332 -8.49 5.51 -12.82
C LEU A 332 -8.91 5.21 -14.26
N TYR A 333 -10.12 4.68 -14.46
CA TYR A 333 -10.68 4.45 -15.79
C TYR A 333 -11.05 5.73 -16.51
N LEU A 334 -11.64 6.69 -15.81
CA LEU A 334 -12.01 7.98 -16.38
C LEU A 334 -10.78 8.72 -16.92
N PHE A 335 -9.66 8.68 -16.17
CA PHE A 335 -8.39 9.25 -16.63
C PHE A 335 -7.78 8.52 -17.83
N LYS A 336 -8.10 7.25 -18.05
CA LYS A 336 -7.65 6.50 -19.24
C LYS A 336 -8.40 6.90 -20.52
N VAL A 337 -9.66 7.34 -20.41
CA VAL A 337 -10.47 7.77 -21.55
C VAL A 337 -10.03 9.13 -22.07
N ALA A 338 -9.64 10.03 -21.17
CA ALA A 338 -9.08 11.32 -21.56
C ALA A 338 -7.63 11.12 -22.03
N ALA A 339 -7.33 11.48 -23.28
CA ALA A 339 -5.95 11.50 -23.78
C ALA A 339 -5.16 12.60 -23.05
N LEU A 340 -4.63 12.25 -21.88
CA LEU A 340 -3.84 13.17 -21.07
C LEU A 340 -2.46 13.38 -21.72
N PRO A 341 -1.98 14.63 -21.81
CA PRO A 341 -0.62 14.92 -22.26
C PRO A 341 0.41 14.24 -21.35
N ARG A 342 1.60 13.92 -21.89
CA ARG A 342 2.63 13.13 -21.21
C ARG A 342 3.03 13.68 -19.83
N ASP A 343 2.83 14.97 -19.61
CA ASP A 343 3.18 15.64 -18.34
C ASP A 343 2.24 15.26 -17.19
N ALA A 344 1.01 14.81 -17.48
CA ALA A 344 0.01 14.46 -16.48
C ALA A 344 0.06 12.99 -16.01
N ILE A 345 0.91 12.16 -16.62
CA ILE A 345 1.00 10.72 -16.32
C ILE A 345 1.45 10.47 -14.87
N TRP A 346 2.32 11.34 -14.33
CA TRP A 346 2.73 11.31 -12.91
C TRP A 346 1.56 11.52 -11.94
N GLY A 347 0.55 12.30 -12.32
CA GLY A 347 -0.66 12.50 -11.52
C GLY A 347 -1.48 11.20 -11.41
N ILE A 348 -1.52 10.41 -12.48
CA ILE A 348 -2.29 9.16 -12.53
C ILE A 348 -1.70 8.11 -11.58
N THR A 349 -0.37 7.95 -11.53
CA THR A 349 0.26 7.00 -10.61
C THR A 349 0.03 7.38 -9.15
N LEU A 350 0.02 8.67 -8.83
CA LEU A 350 -0.32 9.16 -7.50
C LEU A 350 -1.77 8.84 -7.12
N ILE A 351 -2.72 9.12 -8.02
CA ILE A 351 -4.15 8.82 -7.80
C ILE A 351 -4.35 7.30 -7.69
N PHE A 352 -3.68 6.51 -8.53
CA PHE A 352 -3.69 5.04 -8.47
C PHE A 352 -3.25 4.53 -7.11
N VAL A 353 -2.10 4.98 -6.63
CA VAL A 353 -1.60 4.55 -5.32
C VAL A 353 -2.54 5.02 -4.21
N ALA A 354 -3.03 6.26 -4.26
CA ALA A 354 -3.94 6.82 -3.27
C ALA A 354 -5.26 6.05 -3.17
N THR A 355 -5.79 5.53 -4.27
CA THR A 355 -7.03 4.74 -4.29
C THR A 355 -6.80 3.25 -4.01
N ILE A 356 -5.72 2.66 -4.50
CA ILE A 356 -5.48 1.22 -4.30
C ILE A 356 -4.99 0.89 -2.89
N TYR A 357 -4.26 1.80 -2.24
CA TYR A 357 -3.75 1.59 -0.88
C TYR A 357 -4.85 1.28 0.15
N PRO A 358 -5.90 2.10 0.31
CA PRO A 358 -6.97 1.81 1.28
C PRO A 358 -7.77 0.56 0.92
N THR A 359 -7.93 0.24 -0.37
CA THR A 359 -8.66 -0.96 -0.79
C THR A 359 -7.91 -2.23 -0.39
N LYS A 360 -6.58 -2.24 -0.49
CA LYS A 360 -5.72 -3.34 -0.03
C LYS A 360 -5.81 -3.58 1.48
N ILE A 361 -5.83 -2.50 2.26
CA ILE A 361 -6.05 -2.58 3.72
C ILE A 361 -7.42 -3.17 4.04
N LEU A 362 -8.46 -2.69 3.36
CA LEU A 362 -9.84 -3.15 3.54
C LEU A 362 -10.00 -4.64 3.22
N LEU A 363 -9.43 -5.10 2.10
CA LEU A 363 -9.47 -6.50 1.67
C LEU A 363 -8.80 -7.41 2.71
N GLY A 364 -7.62 -7.03 3.21
CA GLY A 364 -6.94 -7.75 4.28
C GLY A 364 -7.80 -7.81 5.55
N TRP A 365 -8.40 -6.69 5.96
CA TRP A 365 -9.24 -6.65 7.15
C TRP A 365 -10.51 -7.52 7.04
N VAL A 366 -11.15 -7.51 5.88
CA VAL A 366 -12.32 -8.38 5.60
C VAL A 366 -11.92 -9.85 5.58
N TYR A 367 -10.76 -10.19 5.02
CA TYR A 367 -10.23 -11.55 5.05
C TYR A 367 -9.96 -12.02 6.49
N TYR A 368 -9.37 -11.18 7.34
CA TYR A 368 -9.19 -11.46 8.77
C TYR A 368 -10.55 -11.75 9.43
N ARG A 369 -11.49 -10.81 9.34
CA ARG A 369 -12.85 -10.95 9.90
C ARG A 369 -13.56 -12.22 9.44
N ALA A 370 -13.37 -12.65 8.21
CA ALA A 370 -13.97 -13.88 7.68
C ALA A 370 -13.30 -15.17 8.19
N THR A 371 -12.06 -15.08 8.65
CA THR A 371 -11.29 -16.22 9.18
C THR A 371 -11.75 -16.62 10.58
N PHE A 372 -12.03 -15.65 11.45
CA PHE A 372 -12.48 -15.89 12.84
C PHE A 372 -13.94 -16.35 12.96
N LYS A 373 -14.75 -16.17 11.92
CA LYS A 373 -16.13 -16.68 11.94
C LYS A 373 -16.16 -18.17 11.61
N THR A 374 -16.75 -18.96 12.48
CA THR A 374 -16.94 -20.41 12.30
C THR A 374 -18.32 -20.72 11.70
N LYS A 375 -19.35 -19.98 12.10
CA LYS A 375 -20.73 -20.17 11.63
C LYS A 375 -20.93 -19.57 10.23
N ASN A 376 -21.71 -20.29 9.42
CA ASN A 376 -22.14 -19.79 8.11
C ASN A 376 -23.16 -18.67 8.29
N ALA A 377 -23.08 -17.66 7.43
CA ALA A 377 -24.09 -16.61 7.37
C ALA A 377 -25.44 -17.17 6.89
N TRP A 378 -26.50 -16.51 7.32
CA TRP A 378 -27.86 -16.85 6.91
C TRP A 378 -27.99 -16.90 5.38
N PHE A 379 -28.82 -17.82 4.88
CA PHE A 379 -28.97 -18.07 3.45
C PHE A 379 -29.37 -16.81 2.66
N GLY A 380 -30.30 -16.01 3.21
CA GLY A 380 -30.73 -14.76 2.58
C GLY A 380 -29.58 -13.77 2.39
N TRP A 381 -28.65 -13.63 3.35
CA TRP A 381 -27.50 -12.71 3.20
C TRP A 381 -26.49 -13.17 2.16
N ARG A 382 -26.36 -14.49 1.96
CA ARG A 382 -25.54 -15.06 0.89
C ARG A 382 -26.16 -14.79 -0.48
N TRP A 383 -27.47 -14.91 -0.59
CA TRP A 383 -28.17 -14.69 -1.86
C TRP A 383 -28.22 -13.20 -2.19
N LEU A 384 -28.64 -12.35 -1.26
CA LEU A 384 -28.64 -10.88 -1.40
C LEU A 384 -27.28 -10.36 -1.87
N SER A 385 -26.20 -10.81 -1.22
CA SER A 385 -24.84 -10.42 -1.61
C SER A 385 -24.51 -10.79 -3.06
N ARG A 386 -24.95 -11.95 -3.54
CA ARG A 386 -24.72 -12.37 -4.93
C ARG A 386 -25.61 -11.58 -5.89
N THR A 387 -26.89 -11.46 -5.58
CA THR A 387 -27.88 -10.76 -6.42
C THR A 387 -27.51 -9.30 -6.63
N ILE A 388 -26.85 -8.65 -5.66
CA ILE A 388 -26.35 -7.27 -5.82
C ILE A 388 -24.97 -7.23 -6.50
N LEU A 389 -24.05 -8.13 -6.13
CA LEU A 389 -22.67 -8.08 -6.61
C LEU A 389 -22.56 -8.45 -8.10
N PHE A 390 -23.30 -9.45 -8.57
CA PHE A 390 -23.28 -9.86 -9.97
C PHE A 390 -23.67 -8.74 -10.95
N PRO A 391 -24.81 -8.04 -10.80
CA PRO A 391 -25.16 -6.95 -11.72
C PRO A 391 -24.22 -5.76 -11.59
N LEU A 392 -23.68 -5.46 -10.40
CA LEU A 392 -22.68 -4.40 -10.25
C LEU A 392 -21.38 -4.72 -10.99
N LEU A 393 -20.89 -5.95 -10.88
CA LEU A 393 -19.72 -6.41 -11.63
C LEU A 393 -19.99 -6.47 -13.13
N ALA A 394 -21.19 -6.90 -13.54
CA ALA A 394 -21.60 -6.91 -14.93
C ALA A 394 -21.66 -5.48 -15.50
N LEU A 395 -22.23 -4.53 -14.76
CA LEU A 395 -22.24 -3.11 -15.12
C LEU A 395 -20.83 -2.56 -15.23
N TYR A 396 -19.94 -2.92 -14.30
CA TYR A 396 -18.54 -2.53 -14.35
C TYR A 396 -17.84 -3.08 -15.61
N VAL A 397 -17.99 -4.37 -15.90
CA VAL A 397 -17.45 -4.99 -17.13
C VAL A 397 -18.08 -4.41 -18.40
N PHE A 398 -19.37 -4.04 -18.34
CA PHE A 398 -20.04 -3.35 -19.42
C PHE A 398 -19.46 -1.95 -19.65
N ILE A 399 -19.17 -1.18 -18.59
CA ILE A 399 -18.45 0.10 -18.73
C ILE A 399 -17.06 -0.13 -19.34
N LEU A 400 -16.33 -1.18 -18.94
CA LEU A 400 -15.06 -1.56 -19.57
C LEU A 400 -15.24 -1.87 -21.07
N PHE A 401 -16.33 -2.54 -21.45
CA PHE A 401 -16.66 -2.81 -22.85
C PHE A 401 -16.83 -1.53 -23.67
N PHE A 402 -17.42 -0.46 -23.12
CA PHE A 402 -17.51 0.81 -23.85
C PHE A 402 -16.18 1.56 -23.90
N THR A 403 -15.38 1.43 -22.85
CA THR A 403 -14.08 2.11 -22.72
C THR A 403 -13.11 1.69 -23.83
N GLN A 404 -13.09 0.41 -24.23
CA GLN A 404 -12.24 -0.08 -25.35
C GLN A 404 -12.60 0.52 -26.71
N PHE A 405 -13.85 0.95 -26.94
CA PHE A 405 -14.27 1.55 -28.21
C PHE A 405 -14.06 3.07 -28.25
N ILE A 406 -13.96 3.72 -27.07
CA ILE A 406 -13.83 5.18 -26.94
C ILE A 406 -12.36 5.61 -26.76
N GLY A 407 -11.48 4.70 -26.31
CA GLY A 407 -10.07 5.00 -26.07
C GLY A 407 -9.29 5.35 -27.35
N VAL A 408 -8.50 6.44 -27.29
CA VAL A 408 -7.69 6.97 -28.41
C VAL A 408 -6.63 5.97 -28.94
N HIS A 409 -6.34 4.90 -28.20
CA HIS A 409 -5.39 3.84 -28.56
C HIS A 409 -6.03 2.58 -29.20
N GLY A 410 -7.34 2.57 -29.46
CA GLY A 410 -8.05 1.51 -30.20
C GLY A 410 -7.90 0.09 -29.63
N ASN A 411 -7.95 -0.93 -30.50
CA ASN A 411 -7.92 -2.37 -30.17
C ASN A 411 -6.65 -2.82 -29.40
N ARG A 412 -5.58 -2.03 -29.37
CA ARG A 412 -4.34 -2.35 -28.62
C ARG A 412 -4.45 -2.09 -27.11
N VAL A 413 -5.48 -1.39 -26.66
CA VAL A 413 -5.79 -1.15 -25.24
C VAL A 413 -6.05 -2.47 -24.47
N LEU A 414 -6.43 -3.55 -25.16
CA LEU A 414 -6.72 -4.84 -24.54
C LEU A 414 -5.47 -5.65 -24.16
N MET A 415 -4.40 -5.53 -24.96
CA MET A 415 -3.06 -6.00 -24.58
C MET A 415 -2.43 -5.13 -23.48
N GLU A 416 -3.12 -4.09 -23.02
CA GLU A 416 -2.72 -3.29 -21.87
C GLU A 416 -3.60 -3.55 -20.64
N HIS A 417 -4.66 -4.36 -20.71
CA HIS A 417 -5.50 -4.65 -19.53
C HIS A 417 -4.76 -5.46 -18.45
N HIS A 418 -3.65 -6.11 -18.77
CA HIS A 418 -2.78 -6.73 -17.77
C HIS A 418 -2.02 -5.71 -16.90
N LEU A 419 -2.09 -4.41 -17.25
CA LEU A 419 -1.59 -3.32 -16.43
C LEU A 419 -2.50 -2.88 -15.28
N PHE A 420 -3.66 -3.51 -15.06
CA PHE A 420 -4.40 -3.28 -13.82
C PHE A 420 -3.64 -3.66 -12.54
N LEU A 421 -2.57 -4.44 -12.68
CA LEU A 421 -1.76 -4.92 -11.57
C LEU A 421 -0.48 -4.12 -11.38
N LEU A 422 -0.05 -3.38 -12.40
CA LEU A 422 1.20 -2.63 -12.37
C LEU A 422 0.90 -1.16 -12.57
N PRO A 423 1.20 -0.30 -11.58
CA PRO A 423 1.29 1.11 -11.89
C PRO A 423 2.44 1.25 -12.88
N VAL A 424 2.13 1.56 -14.13
CA VAL A 424 3.14 1.96 -15.12
C VAL A 424 2.61 3.23 -15.77
N PRO A 425 3.33 4.34 -15.68
CA PRO A 425 3.06 5.51 -16.48
C PRO A 425 3.49 5.18 -17.92
N PHE A 426 2.59 5.32 -18.89
CA PHE A 426 2.95 5.27 -20.32
C PHE A 426 2.91 6.66 -20.91
#